data_AF-A0A351SSU2-F1
#
_entry.id   AF-A0A351SSU2-F1
#
_cell.length_a   1.000
_cell.length_b   1.000
_cell.length_c   1.000
_cell.angle_alpha   90.00
_cell.angle_beta   90.00
_cell.angle_gamma   90.00
#
_symmetry.space_group_name_H-M   'P 1'
#
loop_
_entity.id
_entity.type
_entity.pdbx_description
1 polymer ?
#
loop_
_entity_poly.entity_id
_entity_poly.type
_entity_poly.pdbx_seq_one_letter_code
_entity_poly.pdbx_strand_id
1 'polypeptide(L)'
;MVWARGFLLDEYGLKTTDMGWYVSGQEVYIGRDLPVKVERLEPPTPFGQEKAVLARLVSEGKLHAALVAGDIGYLGIFGGGLLPKIMGEFPGVKPLFENTEEILRHIKQTRIYPIIHLIAMKTEIAEKHPDLPAKLIQAFRQAKELGVKKYMSPEEIAGYEKEKAVLEEDPYAHVLGETEKRTMRALIRYQIEQGLMKSDLPLESLFVREAFA
;
A
#
# COMPACT_ATOMS: atom_id res chain seq x y z
N MET A 1 -4.64 2.87 3.70
CA MET A 1 -4.69 2.63 5.16
C MET A 1 -4.76 1.15 5.55
N VAL A 2 -5.43 0.27 4.80
CA VAL A 2 -5.55 -1.16 5.14
C VAL A 2 -4.20 -1.81 5.44
N TRP A 3 -3.21 -1.60 4.57
CA TRP A 3 -1.85 -2.13 4.74
C TRP A 3 -1.17 -1.67 6.03
N ALA A 4 -1.19 -0.37 6.33
CA ALA A 4 -0.55 0.15 7.53
C ALA A 4 -1.18 -0.41 8.81
N ARG A 5 -2.51 -0.54 8.84
CA ARG A 5 -3.22 -1.19 9.95
C ARG A 5 -2.92 -2.68 10.07
N GLY A 6 -2.80 -3.39 8.94
CA GLY A 6 -2.38 -4.79 8.91
C GLY A 6 -0.96 -4.99 9.42
N PHE A 7 -0.03 -4.12 9.02
CA PHE A 7 1.33 -4.10 9.54
C PHE A 7 1.37 -3.87 11.05
N LEU A 8 0.61 -2.89 11.56
CA LEU A 8 0.53 -2.62 13.00
C LEU A 8 -0.02 -3.81 13.79
N LEU A 9 -0.99 -4.53 13.22
CA LEU A 9 -1.54 -5.74 13.81
C LEU A 9 -0.51 -6.88 13.85
N ASP A 10 0.13 -7.17 12.72
CA ASP A 10 1.04 -8.32 12.62
C ASP A 10 2.37 -8.08 13.38
N GLU A 11 2.92 -6.88 13.33
CA GLU A 11 4.22 -6.56 13.95
C GLU A 11 4.10 -6.21 15.44
N TYR A 12 3.01 -5.53 15.85
CA TYR A 12 2.86 -5.01 17.22
C TYR A 12 1.61 -5.51 17.95
N GLY A 13 0.78 -6.33 17.33
CA GLY A 13 -0.48 -6.80 17.92
C GLY A 13 -1.54 -5.70 18.09
N LEU A 14 -1.34 -4.52 17.48
CA LEU A 14 -2.24 -3.37 17.61
C LEU A 14 -3.44 -3.56 16.68
N LYS A 15 -4.61 -3.78 17.28
CA LYS A 15 -5.86 -3.95 16.53
C LYS A 15 -6.39 -2.60 16.09
N THR A 16 -7.14 -2.63 14.99
CA THR A 16 -7.81 -1.42 14.48
C THR A 16 -8.79 -0.82 15.49
N THR A 17 -9.33 -1.63 16.41
CA THR A 17 -10.24 -1.22 17.49
C THR A 17 -9.55 -0.61 18.70
N ASP A 18 -8.22 -0.68 18.80
CA ASP A 18 -7.48 -0.21 19.98
C ASP A 18 -7.31 1.31 20.00
N MET A 19 -7.68 2.00 18.92
CA MET A 19 -7.52 3.45 18.76
C MET A 19 -8.61 4.08 17.91
N GLY A 20 -8.87 5.38 18.14
CA GLY A 20 -9.72 6.18 17.27
C GLY A 20 -9.00 6.55 15.97
N TRP A 21 -9.73 6.53 14.85
CA TRP A 21 -9.17 6.85 13.54
C TRP A 21 -9.75 8.13 12.98
N TYR A 22 -8.88 8.94 12.39
CA TYR A 22 -9.25 10.16 11.69
C TYR A 22 -8.77 10.09 10.25
N VAL A 23 -9.53 10.69 9.33
CA VAL A 23 -9.12 10.86 7.94
C VAL A 23 -9.16 12.34 7.55
N SER A 24 -8.14 12.78 6.83
CA SER A 24 -8.01 14.17 6.34
C SER A 24 -8.60 14.37 4.95
N GLY A 25 -8.53 13.36 4.07
CA GLY A 25 -9.04 13.42 2.69
C GLY A 25 -10.56 13.30 2.62
N GLN A 26 -11.18 14.14 1.78
CA GLN A 26 -12.64 14.16 1.63
C GLN A 26 -13.16 12.99 0.78
N GLU A 27 -12.37 12.58 -0.20
CA GLU A 27 -12.63 11.47 -1.12
C GLU A 27 -12.51 10.08 -0.47
N VAL A 28 -11.97 10.02 0.75
CA VAL A 28 -11.85 8.76 1.49
C VAL A 28 -13.25 8.28 1.91
N TYR A 29 -13.67 7.16 1.32
CA TYR A 29 -14.87 6.46 1.74
C TYR A 29 -14.70 5.88 3.16
N ILE A 30 -15.66 6.17 4.03
CA ILE A 30 -15.74 5.59 5.37
C ILE A 30 -16.88 4.57 5.34
N GLY A 31 -16.56 3.32 5.62
CA GLY A 31 -17.56 2.25 5.74
C GLY A 31 -18.60 2.57 6.80
N ARG A 32 -19.86 2.18 6.56
CA ARG A 32 -20.98 2.44 7.49
C ARG A 32 -20.90 1.57 8.75
N ASP A 33 -20.53 0.31 8.57
CA ASP A 33 -20.54 -0.73 9.62
C ASP A 33 -19.12 -1.17 9.98
N LEU A 34 -18.25 -0.21 10.32
CA LEU A 34 -16.89 -0.50 10.75
C LEU A 34 -16.84 -0.90 12.24
N PRO A 35 -15.92 -1.79 12.65
CA PRO A 35 -15.75 -2.19 14.04
C PRO A 35 -15.18 -1.06 14.91
N VAL A 36 -14.74 0.03 14.31
CA VAL A 36 -14.23 1.22 14.98
C VAL A 36 -14.80 2.47 14.32
N LYS A 37 -15.05 3.50 15.14
CA LYS A 37 -15.44 4.81 14.63
C LYS A 37 -14.27 5.46 13.88
N VAL A 38 -14.52 5.87 12.64
CA VAL A 38 -13.59 6.65 11.83
C VAL A 38 -14.23 8.01 11.59
N GLU A 39 -13.53 9.08 11.95
CA GLU A 39 -14.05 10.45 11.89
C GLU A 39 -13.31 11.27 10.84
N ARG A 40 -14.01 12.25 10.25
CA ARG A 40 -13.36 13.27 9.43
C ARG A 40 -12.91 14.41 10.31
N LEU A 41 -11.78 15.02 9.94
CA LEU A 41 -11.35 16.26 10.58
C LEU A 41 -12.28 17.41 10.19
N GLU A 42 -12.67 18.21 11.18
CA GLU A 42 -13.52 19.39 11.00
C GLU A 42 -12.77 20.65 11.49
N PRO A 43 -12.68 21.73 10.69
CA PRO A 43 -13.17 21.80 9.31
C PRO A 43 -12.37 20.89 8.35
N PRO A 44 -12.93 20.56 7.17
CA PRO A 44 -12.24 19.69 6.23
C PRO A 44 -10.88 20.23 5.81
N THR A 45 -9.93 19.33 5.61
CA THR A 45 -8.57 19.74 5.22
C THR A 45 -8.56 20.24 3.77
N PRO A 46 -7.94 21.40 3.48
CA PRO A 46 -7.76 21.83 2.10
C PRO A 46 -6.92 20.84 1.30
N PHE A 47 -7.30 20.63 0.03
CA PHE A 47 -6.60 19.73 -0.87
C PHE A 47 -5.10 20.08 -0.97
N GLY A 48 -4.24 19.08 -0.80
CA GLY A 48 -2.79 19.23 -0.84
C GLY A 48 -2.14 19.74 0.46
N GLN A 49 -2.95 20.04 1.49
CA GLN A 49 -2.47 20.49 2.80
C GLN A 49 -2.60 19.43 3.89
N GLU A 50 -2.96 18.20 3.53
CA GLU A 50 -3.25 17.10 4.45
C GLU A 50 -2.07 16.80 5.38
N LYS A 51 -0.86 16.72 4.84
CA LYS A 51 0.36 16.45 5.62
C LYS A 51 0.63 17.55 6.65
N ALA A 52 0.49 18.82 6.25
CA ALA A 52 0.73 19.96 7.13
C ALA A 52 -0.32 20.05 8.25
N VAL A 53 -1.60 19.85 7.92
CA VAL A 53 -2.68 19.84 8.91
C VAL A 53 -2.51 18.69 9.90
N LEU A 54 -2.22 17.48 9.43
CA LEU A 54 -1.97 16.32 10.29
C LEU A 54 -0.74 16.53 11.18
N ALA A 55 0.36 17.05 10.63
CA ALA A 55 1.57 17.36 11.41
C ALA A 55 1.30 18.39 12.50
N ARG A 56 0.56 19.46 12.19
CA ARG A 56 0.12 20.44 13.20
C ARG A 56 -0.68 19.77 14.31
N LEU A 57 -1.65 18.93 13.99
CA LEU A 57 -2.48 18.26 15.00
C LEU A 57 -1.66 17.31 15.87
N VAL A 58 -0.65 16.65 15.31
CA VAL A 58 0.30 15.83 16.09
C VAL A 58 1.17 16.71 17.00
N SER A 59 1.72 17.80 16.47
CA SER A 59 2.53 18.78 17.21
C SER A 59 1.77 19.41 18.39
N GLU A 60 0.48 19.71 18.19
CA GLU A 60 -0.41 20.24 19.22
C GLU A 60 -0.93 19.18 20.20
N GLY A 61 -0.56 17.90 20.04
CA GLY A 61 -1.02 16.79 20.89
C GLY A 61 -2.50 16.42 20.70
N LYS A 62 -3.15 16.89 19.64
CA LYS A 62 -4.54 16.54 19.29
C LYS A 62 -4.65 15.19 18.59
N LEU A 63 -3.59 14.76 17.91
CA LEU A 63 -3.43 13.40 17.37
C LEU A 63 -2.15 12.79 17.93
N HIS A 64 -2.18 11.50 18.26
CA HIS A 64 -0.99 10.80 18.75
C HIS A 64 0.00 10.46 17.63
N ALA A 65 -0.50 10.21 16.43
CA ALA A 65 0.31 9.88 15.26
C ALA A 65 -0.48 10.20 13.98
N ALA A 66 0.24 10.31 12.86
CA ALA A 66 -0.32 10.45 11.52
C ALA A 66 0.34 9.45 10.58
N LEU A 67 -0.47 8.73 9.80
CA LEU A 67 -0.01 7.85 8.74
C LEU A 67 -0.29 8.52 7.41
N VAL A 68 0.75 8.82 6.64
CA VAL A 68 0.66 9.53 5.36
C VAL A 68 1.46 8.81 4.30
N ALA A 69 1.13 9.06 3.03
CA ALA A 69 2.01 8.68 1.94
C ALA A 69 3.33 9.46 2.03
N GLY A 70 4.43 8.82 1.63
CA GLY A 70 5.73 9.49 1.50
C GLY A 70 5.69 10.66 0.50
N ASP A 71 6.79 11.41 0.43
CA ASP A 71 7.02 12.39 -0.63
C ASP A 71 7.40 11.67 -1.93
N ILE A 72 7.16 12.35 -3.06
CA ILE A 72 7.64 11.90 -4.37
C ILE A 72 9.18 11.85 -4.37
N GLY A 73 9.75 10.76 -4.91
CA GLY A 73 11.20 10.55 -4.96
C GLY A 73 11.72 9.42 -4.07
N TYR A 74 10.85 8.74 -3.32
CA TYR A 74 11.26 7.55 -2.58
C TYR A 74 11.37 6.30 -3.48
N LEU A 75 12.52 5.64 -3.40
CA LEU A 75 12.82 4.39 -4.09
C LEU A 75 12.12 3.21 -3.40
N GLY A 76 10.82 3.07 -3.64
CA GLY A 76 10.01 1.94 -3.16
C GLY A 76 10.04 1.78 -1.64
N ILE A 77 10.29 0.56 -1.16
CA ILE A 77 10.26 0.24 0.28
C ILE A 77 11.33 0.97 1.10
N PHE A 78 12.41 1.47 0.49
CA PHE A 78 13.50 2.15 1.20
C PHE A 78 13.18 3.59 1.62
N GLY A 79 12.06 4.14 1.15
CA GLY A 79 11.51 5.39 1.68
C GLY A 79 10.58 5.21 2.88
N GLY A 80 10.24 3.98 3.22
CA GLY A 80 9.34 3.68 4.33
C GLY A 80 9.91 4.21 5.65
N GLY A 81 9.07 4.88 6.43
CA GLY A 81 9.46 5.43 7.73
C GLY A 81 10.16 6.80 7.67
N LEU A 82 10.49 7.34 6.49
CA LEU A 82 11.05 8.69 6.39
C LEU A 82 9.96 9.74 6.62
N LEU A 83 10.30 10.78 7.40
CA LEU A 83 9.40 11.89 7.68
C LEU A 83 9.28 12.79 6.44
N PRO A 84 8.07 13.00 5.89
CA PRO A 84 7.88 13.98 4.82
C PRO A 84 8.36 15.36 5.24
N LYS A 85 9.00 16.08 4.33
CA LYS A 85 9.72 17.33 4.65
C LYS A 85 8.82 18.33 5.38
N ILE A 86 7.63 18.57 4.83
CA ILE A 86 6.66 19.52 5.39
C ILE A 86 6.20 19.16 6.80
N MET A 87 6.19 17.87 7.16
CA MET A 87 5.79 17.45 8.50
C MET A 87 6.89 17.70 9.53
N GLY A 88 8.17 17.61 9.11
CA GLY A 88 9.33 17.93 9.96
C GLY A 88 9.50 19.40 10.30
N GLU A 89 8.73 20.29 9.66
CA GLU A 89 8.70 21.72 10.00
C GLU A 89 7.90 21.99 11.29
N PHE A 90 7.13 21.01 11.79
CA PHE A 90 6.31 21.15 12.99
C PHE A 90 7.02 20.60 14.24
N PRO A 91 7.11 21.37 15.35
CA PRO A 91 7.81 20.94 16.57
C PRO A 91 7.29 19.62 17.13
N GLY A 92 8.20 18.71 17.49
CA GLY A 92 7.86 17.43 18.11
C GLY A 92 7.34 16.36 17.15
N VAL A 93 7.11 16.68 15.86
CA VAL A 93 6.75 15.70 14.84
C VAL A 93 8.01 14.97 14.37
N LYS A 94 7.99 13.65 14.44
CA LYS A 94 9.13 12.78 14.11
C LYS A 94 8.65 11.52 13.35
N PRO A 95 9.54 10.80 12.67
CA PRO A 95 9.23 9.48 12.14
C PRO A 95 8.55 8.58 13.17
N LEU A 96 7.58 7.77 12.72
CA LEU A 96 6.95 6.75 13.57
C LEU A 96 7.93 5.62 13.91
N PHE A 97 8.81 5.29 12.96
CA PHE A 97 9.90 4.33 13.10
C PHE A 97 11.23 5.05 12.90
N GLU A 98 12.28 4.68 13.63
CA GLU A 98 13.59 5.34 13.54
C GLU A 98 14.21 5.21 12.15
N ASN A 99 14.00 4.06 11.50
CA ASN A 99 14.46 3.78 10.15
C ASN A 99 13.56 2.73 9.48
N THR A 100 13.90 2.38 8.23
CA THR A 100 13.16 1.41 7.41
C THR A 100 13.46 -0.06 7.77
N GLU A 101 14.42 -0.36 8.65
CA GLU A 101 14.89 -1.74 8.89
C GLU A 101 13.78 -2.65 9.40
N GLU A 102 12.89 -2.12 10.23
CA GLU A 102 11.72 -2.83 10.74
C GLU A 102 10.74 -3.21 9.63
N ILE A 103 10.50 -2.29 8.69
CA ILE A 103 9.69 -2.54 7.50
C ILE A 103 10.35 -3.63 6.63
N LEU A 104 11.67 -3.53 6.41
CA LEU A 104 12.41 -4.52 5.63
C LEU A 104 12.42 -5.90 6.31
N ARG A 105 12.54 -5.95 7.65
CA ARG A 105 12.48 -7.18 8.43
C ARG A 105 11.12 -7.85 8.26
N HIS A 106 10.04 -7.10 8.43
CA HIS A 106 8.68 -7.59 8.25
C HIS A 106 8.46 -8.15 6.84
N ILE A 107 8.85 -7.40 5.80
CA ILE A 107 8.72 -7.84 4.40
C ILE A 107 9.52 -9.13 4.15
N LYS A 108 10.76 -9.23 4.64
CA LYS A 108 11.58 -10.43 4.47
C LYS A 108 10.99 -11.66 5.17
N GLN A 109 10.47 -11.47 6.38
CA GLN A 109 9.91 -12.55 7.20
C GLN A 109 8.58 -13.05 6.64
N THR A 110 7.68 -12.13 6.30
CA THR A 110 6.32 -12.48 5.85
C THR A 110 6.23 -12.76 4.36
N ARG A 111 7.16 -12.20 3.56
CA ARG A 111 7.06 -12.07 2.10
C ARG A 111 5.74 -11.41 1.66
N ILE A 112 5.21 -10.50 2.49
CA ILE A 112 4.09 -9.63 2.12
C ILE A 112 4.70 -8.35 1.57
N TYR A 113 4.48 -8.10 0.28
CA TYR A 113 4.92 -6.88 -0.40
C TYR A 113 3.70 -6.13 -0.92
N PRO A 114 3.27 -5.03 -0.27
CA PRO A 114 2.00 -4.37 -0.55
C PRO A 114 1.76 -4.03 -2.03
N ILE A 115 0.70 -4.60 -2.61
CA ILE A 115 0.22 -4.24 -3.95
C ILE A 115 -0.73 -3.04 -3.81
N ILE A 116 -0.44 -1.97 -4.54
CA ILE A 116 -1.23 -0.72 -4.53
C ILE A 116 -2.10 -0.56 -5.77
N HIS A 117 -1.77 -1.22 -6.89
CA HIS A 117 -2.44 -1.08 -8.17
C HIS A 117 -2.73 -2.45 -8.79
N LEU A 118 -3.91 -2.57 -9.40
CA LEU A 118 -4.35 -3.75 -10.15
C LEU A 118 -4.99 -3.31 -11.46
N ILE A 119 -4.94 -4.18 -12.46
CA ILE A 119 -5.69 -4.00 -13.71
C ILE A 119 -6.96 -4.83 -13.59
N ALA A 120 -8.12 -4.19 -13.75
CA ALA A 120 -9.41 -4.85 -13.74
C ALA A 120 -10.02 -4.86 -15.14
N MET A 121 -10.71 -5.96 -15.45
CA MET A 121 -11.47 -6.15 -16.68
C MET A 121 -12.87 -6.63 -16.30
N LYS A 122 -13.88 -6.18 -17.05
CA LYS A 122 -15.22 -6.76 -16.91
C LYS A 122 -15.21 -8.22 -17.34
N THR A 123 -15.83 -9.10 -16.55
CA THR A 123 -15.92 -10.54 -16.85
C THR A 123 -16.48 -10.81 -18.25
N GLU A 124 -17.54 -10.11 -18.66
CA GLU A 124 -18.15 -10.24 -19.99
C GLU A 124 -17.17 -9.99 -21.15
N ILE A 125 -16.16 -9.15 -20.95
CA ILE A 125 -15.13 -8.85 -21.96
C ILE A 125 -14.10 -9.96 -22.01
N ALA A 126 -13.68 -10.51 -20.87
CA ALA A 126 -12.77 -11.64 -20.81
C ALA A 126 -13.39 -12.89 -21.44
N GLU A 127 -14.67 -13.14 -21.22
CA GLU A 127 -15.41 -14.26 -21.80
C GLU A 127 -15.57 -14.11 -23.32
N LYS A 128 -15.84 -12.89 -23.81
CA LYS A 128 -15.98 -12.61 -25.24
C LYS A 128 -14.64 -12.64 -25.99
N HIS A 129 -13.54 -12.33 -25.29
CA HIS A 129 -12.18 -12.31 -25.86
C HIS A 129 -11.21 -13.11 -24.97
N PRO A 130 -11.26 -14.46 -24.99
CA PRO A 130 -10.53 -15.30 -24.05
C PRO A 130 -9.00 -15.17 -24.08
N ASP A 131 -8.44 -14.66 -25.17
CA ASP A 131 -7.00 -14.43 -25.34
C ASP A 131 -6.55 -13.02 -24.87
N LEU A 132 -7.49 -12.10 -24.64
CA LEU A 132 -7.21 -10.72 -24.25
C LEU A 132 -6.48 -10.62 -22.90
N PRO A 133 -6.83 -11.38 -21.83
CA PRO A 133 -6.11 -11.29 -20.57
C PRO A 133 -4.62 -11.66 -20.71
N ALA A 134 -4.31 -12.75 -21.42
CA ALA A 134 -2.93 -13.14 -21.71
C ALA A 134 -2.17 -12.05 -22.47
N LYS A 135 -2.81 -11.48 -23.50
CA LYS A 135 -2.22 -10.39 -24.31
C LYS A 135 -1.95 -9.13 -23.49
N LEU A 136 -2.86 -8.75 -22.59
CA LEU A 136 -2.67 -7.60 -21.71
C LEU A 136 -1.52 -7.84 -20.73
N ILE A 137 -1.48 -8.99 -20.06
CA ILE A 137 -0.36 -9.34 -19.16
C ILE A 137 0.98 -9.26 -19.91
N GLN A 138 1.05 -9.85 -21.11
CA GLN A 138 2.26 -9.80 -21.93
C GLN A 138 2.63 -8.36 -22.33
N ALA A 139 1.65 -7.54 -22.72
CA ALA A 139 1.87 -6.15 -23.09
C ALA A 139 2.43 -5.33 -21.92
N PHE A 140 1.93 -5.52 -20.69
CA PHE A 140 2.46 -4.84 -19.50
C PHE A 140 3.87 -5.31 -19.12
N ARG A 141 4.17 -6.61 -19.26
CA ARG A 141 5.54 -7.13 -19.09
C ARG A 141 6.50 -6.47 -20.08
N GLN A 142 6.12 -6.38 -21.36
CA GLN A 142 6.91 -5.69 -22.40
C GLN A 142 7.04 -4.19 -22.12
N ALA A 143 5.95 -3.53 -21.72
CA ALA A 143 5.95 -2.11 -21.38
C ALA A 143 6.89 -1.81 -20.20
N LYS A 144 6.94 -2.68 -19.19
CA LYS A 144 7.91 -2.56 -18.09
C LYS A 144 9.34 -2.65 -18.58
N GLU A 145 9.69 -3.65 -19.39
CA GLU A 145 11.05 -3.82 -19.90
C GLU A 145 11.52 -2.59 -20.70
N LEU A 146 10.63 -2.02 -21.52
CA LEU A 146 10.89 -0.77 -22.24
C LEU A 146 10.96 0.43 -21.28
N GLY A 147 10.06 0.44 -20.29
CA GLY A 147 9.95 1.42 -19.21
C GLY A 147 11.27 1.64 -18.48
N VAL A 148 11.81 0.55 -17.93
CA VAL A 148 13.07 0.51 -17.18
C VAL A 148 14.22 1.03 -18.04
N LYS A 149 14.30 0.62 -19.31
CA LYS A 149 15.41 1.01 -20.20
C LYS A 149 15.36 2.46 -20.65
N LYS A 150 14.16 3.03 -20.82
CA LYS A 150 13.99 4.33 -21.49
C LYS A 150 13.68 5.48 -20.55
N TYR A 151 13.00 5.21 -19.43
CA TYR A 151 12.42 6.25 -18.58
C TYR A 151 12.97 6.28 -17.16
N MET A 152 13.57 5.19 -16.67
CA MET A 152 14.19 5.19 -15.34
C MET A 152 15.59 5.77 -15.39
N SER A 153 15.88 6.65 -14.43
CA SER A 153 17.22 7.14 -14.13
C SER A 153 18.10 6.04 -13.51
N PRO A 154 19.44 6.21 -13.51
CA PRO A 154 20.35 5.25 -12.87
C PRO A 154 20.04 5.00 -11.39
N GLU A 155 19.59 6.03 -10.66
CA GLU A 155 19.21 5.92 -9.25
C GLU A 155 17.94 5.09 -9.05
N GLU A 156 16.93 5.29 -9.90
CA GLU A 156 15.71 4.48 -9.90
C GLU A 156 16.00 3.01 -10.22
N ILE A 157 16.88 2.75 -11.20
CA ILE A 157 17.31 1.39 -11.54
C ILE A 157 18.04 0.74 -10.36
N ALA A 158 18.95 1.45 -9.71
CA ALA A 158 19.66 0.94 -8.53
C ALA A 158 18.71 0.66 -7.37
N GLY A 159 17.72 1.53 -7.13
CA GLY A 159 16.66 1.32 -6.15
C GLY A 159 15.84 0.06 -6.45
N TYR A 160 15.40 -0.10 -7.70
CA TYR A 160 14.67 -1.26 -8.15
C TYR A 160 15.46 -2.57 -7.98
N GLU A 161 16.75 -2.61 -8.35
CA GLU A 161 17.59 -3.79 -8.13
C GLU A 161 17.80 -4.10 -6.63
N LYS A 162 17.84 -3.05 -5.79
CA LYS A 162 17.92 -3.23 -4.33
C LYS A 162 16.62 -3.83 -3.76
N GLU A 163 15.45 -3.43 -4.27
CA GLU A 163 14.17 -4.04 -3.88
C GLU A 163 14.11 -5.52 -4.28
N LYS A 164 14.53 -5.83 -5.51
CA LYS A 164 14.63 -7.21 -5.99
C LYS A 164 15.53 -8.07 -5.12
N ALA A 165 16.68 -7.54 -4.69
CA ALA A 165 17.59 -8.26 -3.81
C ALA A 165 16.99 -8.53 -2.43
N VAL A 166 16.11 -7.66 -1.92
CA VAL A 166 15.42 -7.88 -0.63
C VAL A 166 14.38 -8.98 -0.73
N LEU A 167 13.64 -9.04 -1.83
CA LEU A 167 12.59 -10.03 -2.06
C LEU A 167 13.09 -11.32 -2.71
N GLU A 168 14.32 -11.33 -3.22
CA GLU A 168 14.90 -12.41 -4.02
C GLU A 168 14.08 -12.75 -5.28
N GLU A 169 13.25 -11.80 -5.73
CA GLU A 169 12.41 -11.89 -6.92
C GLU A 169 12.06 -10.48 -7.41
N ASP A 170 11.39 -10.38 -8.56
CA ASP A 170 10.95 -9.11 -9.13
C ASP A 170 9.51 -8.76 -8.67
N PRO A 171 9.32 -7.82 -7.73
CA PRO A 171 7.98 -7.45 -7.23
C PRO A 171 7.09 -6.80 -8.30
N TYR A 172 7.67 -6.39 -9.43
CA TYR A 172 6.96 -5.79 -10.55
C TYR A 172 6.95 -6.74 -11.76
N ALA A 173 7.07 -8.05 -11.55
CA ALA A 173 7.05 -9.06 -12.61
C ALA A 173 5.71 -9.15 -13.38
N HIS A 174 4.63 -8.56 -12.87
CA HIS A 174 3.27 -8.71 -13.43
C HIS A 174 2.89 -10.20 -13.53
N VAL A 175 3.04 -10.89 -12.41
CA VAL A 175 2.68 -12.31 -12.18
C VAL A 175 1.81 -12.38 -10.94
N LEU A 176 1.06 -13.47 -10.79
CA LEU A 176 0.48 -13.87 -9.50
C LEU A 176 1.31 -15.03 -8.94
N GLY A 177 2.56 -14.73 -8.55
CA GLY A 177 3.50 -15.67 -7.94
C GLY A 177 3.19 -15.93 -6.47
N GLU A 178 4.10 -16.59 -5.76
CA GLU A 178 3.85 -16.93 -4.35
C GLU A 178 3.83 -15.68 -3.44
N THR A 179 4.67 -14.69 -3.70
CA THR A 179 4.68 -13.43 -2.95
C THR A 179 3.42 -12.60 -3.21
N GLU A 180 2.95 -12.49 -4.45
CA GLU A 180 1.69 -11.82 -4.74
C GLU A 180 0.50 -12.57 -4.14
N LYS A 181 0.47 -13.91 -4.19
CA LYS A 181 -0.58 -14.69 -3.53
C LYS A 181 -0.59 -14.49 -2.02
N ARG A 182 0.58 -14.52 -1.35
CA ARG A 182 0.69 -14.22 0.09
C ARG A 182 0.20 -12.82 0.41
N THR A 183 0.62 -11.85 -0.39
CA THR A 183 0.20 -10.45 -0.28
C THR A 183 -1.32 -10.33 -0.43
N MET A 184 -1.92 -10.90 -1.46
CA MET A 184 -3.37 -10.81 -1.68
C MET A 184 -4.17 -11.49 -0.56
N ARG A 185 -3.72 -12.65 -0.06
CA ARG A 185 -4.34 -13.30 1.11
C ARG A 185 -4.23 -12.43 2.37
N ALA A 186 -3.08 -11.80 2.60
CA ALA A 186 -2.91 -10.86 3.71
C ALA A 186 -3.85 -9.66 3.56
N LEU A 187 -3.99 -9.10 2.35
CA LEU A 187 -4.93 -8.00 2.08
C LEU A 187 -6.38 -8.40 2.38
N ILE A 188 -6.81 -9.59 1.96
CA ILE A 188 -8.17 -10.08 2.25
C ILE A 188 -8.36 -10.23 3.76
N ARG A 189 -7.42 -10.90 4.45
CA ARG A 189 -7.45 -11.01 5.93
C ARG A 189 -7.54 -9.63 6.59
N TYR A 190 -6.69 -8.69 6.21
CA TYR A 190 -6.69 -7.33 6.78
C TYR A 190 -8.01 -6.60 6.53
N GLN A 191 -8.64 -6.77 5.36
CA GLN A 191 -9.94 -6.16 5.08
C GLN A 191 -11.04 -6.77 5.96
N ILE A 192 -11.02 -8.09 6.20
CA ILE A 192 -11.99 -8.76 7.08
C ILE A 192 -11.81 -8.31 8.53
N GLU A 193 -10.58 -8.34 9.05
CA GLU A 193 -10.24 -7.88 10.41
C GLU A 193 -10.64 -6.41 10.65
N GLN A 194 -10.59 -5.59 9.60
CA GLN A 194 -10.97 -4.17 9.65
C GLN A 194 -12.47 -3.93 9.36
N GLY A 195 -13.27 -4.99 9.16
CA GLY A 195 -14.69 -4.93 8.84
C GLY A 195 -15.04 -4.33 7.48
N LEU A 196 -14.08 -4.27 6.56
CA LEU A 196 -14.28 -3.81 5.18
C LEU A 196 -14.86 -4.90 4.28
N MET A 197 -14.59 -6.16 4.61
CA MET A 197 -15.12 -7.33 3.93
C MET A 197 -15.76 -8.28 4.94
N LYS A 198 -16.78 -9.03 4.49
CA LYS A 198 -17.52 -9.97 5.36
C LYS A 198 -17.05 -11.42 5.24
N SER A 199 -16.33 -11.75 4.17
CA SER A 199 -15.93 -13.12 3.87
C SER A 199 -14.62 -13.14 3.11
N ASP A 200 -13.91 -14.26 3.24
CA ASP A 200 -12.76 -14.57 2.42
C ASP A 200 -13.18 -14.81 0.95
N LEU A 201 -12.28 -14.53 0.03
CA LEU A 201 -12.48 -14.74 -1.41
C LEU A 201 -11.28 -15.51 -1.97
N PRO A 202 -11.51 -16.69 -2.58
CA PRO A 202 -10.42 -17.43 -3.20
C PRO A 202 -9.82 -16.63 -4.35
N LEU A 203 -8.51 -16.65 -4.49
CA LEU A 203 -7.80 -15.85 -5.50
C LEU A 203 -8.26 -16.21 -6.93
N GLU A 204 -8.61 -17.47 -7.14
CA GLU A 204 -9.13 -18.02 -8.39
C GLU A 204 -10.48 -17.41 -8.80
N SER A 205 -11.23 -16.84 -7.83
CA SER A 205 -12.45 -16.08 -8.12
C SER A 205 -12.19 -14.61 -8.48
N LEU A 206 -10.99 -14.10 -8.16
CA LEU A 206 -10.60 -12.70 -8.34
C LEU A 206 -9.74 -12.48 -9.59
N PHE A 207 -8.92 -13.47 -9.95
CA PHE A 207 -7.94 -13.37 -11.01
C PHE A 207 -8.21 -14.36 -12.15
N VAL A 208 -7.93 -13.91 -13.37
CA VAL A 208 -7.93 -14.77 -14.56
C VAL A 208 -6.85 -15.85 -14.44
N ARG A 209 -7.09 -17.04 -15.00
CA ARG A 209 -6.14 -18.17 -14.94
C ARG A 209 -4.76 -17.80 -15.49
N GLU A 210 -4.71 -16.93 -16.50
CA GLU A 210 -3.49 -16.45 -17.16
C GLU A 210 -2.57 -15.69 -16.19
N ALA A 211 -3.10 -15.13 -15.10
CA ALA A 211 -2.28 -14.45 -14.09
C ALA A 211 -1.46 -15.43 -13.24
N PHE A 212 -1.92 -16.69 -13.11
CA PHE A 212 -1.26 -17.73 -12.32
C PHE A 212 -0.15 -18.48 -13.10
N ALA A 213 0.05 -18.14 -14.38
CA ALA A 213 1.03 -18.74 -15.27
C ALA A 213 2.30 -17.88 -15.38
#